data_AF-A0A4Q5NRH5-F1
#
_entry.id   AF-A0A4Q5NRH5-F1
#
_cell.length_a   1.000
_cell.length_b   1.000
_cell.length_c   1.000
_cell.angle_alpha   90.00
_cell.angle_beta   90.00
_cell.angle_gamma   90.00
#
_symmetry.space_group_name_H-M   'P 1'
#
loop_
_entity.id
_entity.type
_entity.pdbx_description
1 polymer ?
#
loop_
_entity_poly.entity_id
_entity_poly.type
_entity_poly.pdbx_seq_one_letter_code
_entity_poly.pdbx_strand_id
1 'polypeptide(L)'
;MKPTKSAPSDSSRGESLPPLWGRARHIIGWQGMTLSVPAEWNPGKVAGTRERGDVRIDDPDGARLEIRWETPKNEVNIEKTVDNFIESLAKDAKKSKRPFESRGDLNLVSKHKKGKNRLVSFGWTSDTTGAAPCGYGVAWSCEKCKRVVVAHLLGQNHEAPRRVERVAQEILQSLDCDGHGGWDTWAAFELQLDIPEEFPIGRSQMLVSKLDLEWVRPKPVGMYGWGRRAERIRVQRFPVANVLLEGKPLDEWADWNIAFKNKALSLARRDDETVEVNGHKCLVYRGPVRDPRARLSVMFFDLILRRHTPQTRVLVWQCEESNRIFAFETEMSTVNEHIPADVLASFDCH
;
A
#
# COMPACT_ATOMS: atom_id res chain seq x y z
N MET A 1 34.00 65.96 3.99
CA MET A 1 32.77 65.17 4.17
C MET A 1 32.51 64.40 2.88
N LYS A 2 32.60 63.07 2.91
CA LYS A 2 32.40 62.20 1.72
C LYS A 2 30.90 61.91 1.54
N PRO A 3 30.36 61.88 0.31
CA PRO A 3 28.98 61.51 0.07
C PRO A 3 28.81 59.99 0.09
N THR A 4 27.87 59.52 0.91
CA THR A 4 27.53 58.11 1.08
C THR A 4 26.63 57.65 -0.07
N LYS A 5 27.05 56.62 -0.80
CA LYS A 5 26.24 55.93 -1.82
C LYS A 5 25.04 55.24 -1.17
N SER A 6 23.83 55.54 -1.64
CA SER A 6 22.60 54.80 -1.34
C SER A 6 22.62 53.45 -2.07
N ALA A 7 22.47 52.36 -1.32
CA ALA A 7 22.29 51.01 -1.86
C ALA A 7 20.86 50.87 -2.46
N PRO A 8 20.69 50.07 -3.53
CA PRO A 8 19.37 49.81 -4.11
C PRO A 8 18.53 48.93 -3.18
N SER A 9 17.25 49.27 -3.07
CA SER A 9 16.24 48.54 -2.31
C SER A 9 16.00 47.15 -2.92
N ASP A 10 16.32 46.13 -2.14
CA ASP A 10 16.14 44.71 -2.43
C ASP A 10 14.65 44.33 -2.35
N SER A 11 13.89 44.64 -3.41
CA SER A 11 12.48 44.26 -3.58
C SER A 11 12.36 42.96 -4.37
N SER A 12 12.86 41.86 -3.82
CA SER A 12 12.51 40.49 -4.26
C SER A 12 12.82 39.45 -3.19
N ARG A 13 12.40 39.71 -1.94
CA ARG A 13 12.21 38.62 -0.99
C ARG A 13 11.07 37.75 -1.51
N GLY A 14 11.44 36.64 -2.14
CA GLY A 14 10.53 35.59 -2.51
C GLY A 14 9.66 35.26 -1.30
N GLU A 15 8.36 35.52 -1.44
CA GLU A 15 7.37 34.99 -0.53
C GLU A 15 7.52 33.47 -0.56
N SER A 16 8.20 32.93 0.46
CA SER A 16 8.11 31.53 0.80
C SER A 16 6.68 31.30 1.23
N LEU A 17 5.85 30.92 0.26
CA LEU A 17 4.47 30.54 0.49
C LEU A 17 4.44 29.49 1.61
N PRO A 18 3.49 29.58 2.55
CA PRO A 18 3.41 28.64 3.66
C PRO A 18 3.29 27.21 3.10
N PRO A 19 3.82 26.23 3.83
CA PRO A 19 3.69 24.87 3.38
C PRO A 19 2.21 24.47 3.59
N LEU A 20 1.67 23.49 2.84
CA LEU A 20 0.21 23.16 2.75
C LEU A 20 -0.46 22.65 4.07
N TRP A 21 -0.01 23.09 5.24
CA TRP A 21 -0.11 22.41 6.52
C TRP A 21 -1.46 22.74 7.15
N GLY A 22 -2.37 21.78 7.04
CA GLY A 22 -3.74 21.87 7.54
C GLY A 22 -4.63 20.71 7.11
N ARG A 23 -4.22 19.93 6.10
CA ARG A 23 -4.91 18.67 5.75
C ARG A 23 -4.32 17.51 6.55
N ALA A 24 -5.19 16.68 7.10
CA ALA A 24 -4.80 15.39 7.66
C ALA A 24 -4.07 14.58 6.58
N ARG A 25 -3.11 13.76 7.01
CA ARG A 25 -2.33 12.87 6.14
C ARG A 25 -2.46 11.44 6.65
N HIS A 26 -2.29 10.48 5.75
CA HIS A 26 -2.11 9.09 6.12
C HIS A 26 -1.00 8.46 5.30
N ILE A 27 -0.63 7.23 5.67
CA ILE A 27 0.30 6.39 4.92
C ILE A 27 -0.50 5.56 3.90
N ILE A 28 0.00 5.49 2.67
CA ILE A 28 -0.36 4.43 1.74
C ILE A 28 0.82 3.48 1.65
N GLY A 29 0.53 2.18 1.75
CA GLY A 29 1.50 1.10 1.77
C GLY A 29 1.04 -0.02 0.83
N TRP A 30 1.83 -0.35 -0.19
CA TRP A 30 1.48 -1.41 -1.14
C TRP A 30 2.73 -2.07 -1.72
N GLN A 31 2.86 -3.39 -1.57
CA GLN A 31 3.98 -4.17 -2.13
C GLN A 31 5.36 -3.62 -1.72
N GLY A 32 5.49 -3.12 -0.48
CA GLY A 32 6.72 -2.50 0.03
C GLY A 32 7.02 -1.10 -0.54
N MET A 33 6.07 -0.48 -1.25
CA MET A 33 6.06 0.97 -1.49
C MET A 33 5.31 1.64 -0.35
N THR A 34 5.88 2.69 0.24
CA THR A 34 5.21 3.49 1.28
C THR A 34 5.32 4.97 0.97
N LEU A 35 4.27 5.75 1.24
CA LEU A 35 4.29 7.19 1.04
C LEU A 35 3.25 7.87 1.93
N SER A 36 3.49 9.14 2.27
CA SER A 36 2.53 9.97 2.98
C SER A 36 1.76 10.83 1.99
N VAL A 37 0.43 10.74 2.01
CA VAL A 37 -0.48 11.48 1.13
C VAL A 37 -1.54 12.22 1.95
N PRO A 38 -2.25 13.22 1.36
CA PRO A 38 -3.45 13.78 1.97
C PRO A 38 -4.49 12.71 2.30
N ALA A 39 -5.21 12.86 3.42
CA ALA A 39 -6.09 11.82 3.96
C ALA A 39 -7.26 11.44 3.03
N GLU A 40 -7.66 12.35 2.14
CA GLU A 40 -8.70 12.13 1.16
C GLU A 40 -8.24 11.29 -0.05
N TRP A 41 -6.95 11.01 -0.18
CA TRP A 41 -6.39 10.25 -1.29
C TRP A 41 -6.44 8.76 -0.99
N ASN A 42 -6.81 7.92 -1.95
CA ASN A 42 -6.88 6.48 -1.76
C ASN A 42 -6.42 5.73 -3.02
N PRO A 43 -5.97 4.46 -2.91
CA PRO A 43 -5.67 3.65 -4.08
C PRO A 43 -6.89 3.50 -4.99
N GLY A 44 -6.84 4.05 -6.20
CA GLY A 44 -7.88 3.90 -7.22
C GLY A 44 -7.66 2.69 -8.12
N LYS A 45 -6.40 2.25 -8.27
CA LYS A 45 -6.02 1.06 -9.03
C LYS A 45 -4.75 0.45 -8.44
N VAL A 46 -4.71 -0.87 -8.33
CA VAL A 46 -3.51 -1.63 -7.96
C VAL A 46 -3.35 -2.81 -8.91
N ALA A 47 -2.12 -3.14 -9.28
CA ALA A 47 -1.82 -4.33 -10.06
C ALA A 47 -0.38 -4.80 -9.86
N GLY A 48 -0.15 -6.09 -10.13
CA GLY A 48 1.18 -6.69 -10.16
C GLY A 48 1.63 -7.34 -8.85
N THR A 49 2.91 -7.69 -8.81
CA THR A 49 3.61 -8.37 -7.72
C THR A 49 4.65 -7.44 -7.07
N ARG A 50 5.39 -7.96 -6.08
CA ARG A 50 6.53 -7.25 -5.47
C ARG A 50 7.58 -6.85 -6.51
N GLU A 51 7.82 -7.71 -7.50
CA GLU A 51 8.84 -7.52 -8.54
C GLU A 51 8.37 -6.61 -9.67
N ARG A 52 7.07 -6.57 -9.99
CA ARG A 52 6.55 -5.72 -11.06
C ARG A 52 5.10 -5.35 -10.83
N GLY A 53 4.78 -4.06 -10.85
CA GLY A 53 3.41 -3.62 -10.69
C GLY A 53 3.20 -2.12 -10.86
N ASP A 54 1.96 -1.72 -10.66
CA ASP A 54 1.56 -0.31 -10.65
C ASP A 54 0.51 -0.06 -9.56
N VAL A 55 0.59 1.11 -8.93
CA VAL A 55 -0.46 1.67 -8.09
C VAL A 55 -0.80 3.07 -8.59
N ARG A 56 -2.10 3.33 -8.70
CA ARG A 56 -2.66 4.64 -8.94
C ARG A 56 -3.41 5.07 -7.70
N ILE A 57 -3.08 6.26 -7.21
CA ILE A 57 -3.74 6.91 -6.08
C ILE A 57 -4.59 8.05 -6.65
N ASP A 58 -5.85 8.05 -6.24
CA ASP A 58 -6.86 8.99 -6.67
C ASP A 58 -7.20 9.94 -5.51
N ASP A 59 -7.51 11.18 -5.83
CA ASP A 59 -8.21 12.11 -4.95
C ASP A 59 -9.71 12.14 -5.33
N PRO A 60 -10.54 12.96 -4.66
CA PRO A 60 -11.97 13.07 -5.01
C PRO A 60 -12.25 13.49 -6.46
N ASP A 61 -11.30 14.15 -7.12
CA ASP A 61 -11.43 14.64 -8.51
C ASP A 61 -10.86 13.65 -9.55
N GLY A 62 -10.13 12.60 -9.11
CA GLY A 62 -9.64 11.53 -9.95
C GLY A 62 -8.17 11.18 -9.72
N ALA A 63 -7.50 10.66 -10.75
CA ALA A 63 -6.13 10.19 -10.64
C ALA A 63 -5.14 11.31 -10.29
N ARG A 64 -4.33 11.08 -9.25
CA ARG A 64 -3.35 12.06 -8.77
C ARG A 64 -1.92 11.60 -8.79
N LEU A 65 -1.66 10.34 -8.48
CA LEU A 65 -0.31 9.82 -8.42
C LEU A 65 -0.28 8.43 -9.02
N GLU A 66 0.63 8.20 -9.96
CA GLU A 66 0.91 6.86 -10.45
C GLU A 66 2.32 6.48 -10.06
N ILE A 67 2.48 5.27 -9.55
CA ILE A 67 3.76 4.66 -9.23
C ILE A 67 3.81 3.34 -9.97
N ARG A 68 4.86 3.14 -10.76
CA ARG A 68 5.15 1.88 -11.45
C ARG A 68 6.51 1.38 -11.00
N TRP A 69 6.63 0.09 -10.79
CA TRP A 69 7.90 -0.52 -10.44
C TRP A 69 8.15 -1.79 -11.23
N GLU A 70 9.42 -2.09 -11.46
CA GLU A 70 9.88 -3.37 -11.98
C GLU A 70 11.28 -3.71 -11.47
N THR A 71 11.56 -4.99 -11.26
CA THR A 71 12.90 -5.50 -10.99
C THR A 71 13.50 -5.98 -12.32
N PRO A 72 14.34 -5.17 -12.98
CA PRO A 72 14.92 -5.55 -14.26
C PRO A 72 15.95 -6.67 -14.08
N LYS A 73 16.12 -7.51 -15.12
CA LYS A 73 17.14 -8.57 -15.15
C LYS A 73 18.56 -8.03 -15.32
N ASN A 74 18.69 -6.89 -16.00
CA ASN A 74 19.95 -6.23 -16.32
C ASN A 74 19.95 -4.81 -15.74
N GLU A 75 21.12 -4.19 -15.69
CA GLU A 75 21.24 -2.78 -15.32
C GLU A 75 20.44 -1.91 -16.29
N VAL A 76 19.65 -0.98 -15.73
CA VAL A 76 18.76 -0.10 -16.49
C VAL A 76 19.32 1.31 -16.47
N ASN A 77 19.37 1.92 -17.65
CA ASN A 77 19.61 3.34 -17.79
C ASN A 77 18.33 4.12 -17.42
N ILE A 78 18.39 4.87 -16.32
CA ILE A 78 17.21 5.54 -15.75
C ILE A 78 16.82 6.75 -16.57
N GLU A 79 17.79 7.47 -17.13
CA GLU A 79 17.54 8.58 -18.06
C GLU A 79 16.72 8.11 -19.25
N LYS A 80 17.14 7.02 -19.91
CA LYS A 80 16.42 6.42 -21.04
C LYS A 80 15.02 5.94 -20.65
N THR A 81 14.85 5.45 -19.41
CA THR A 81 13.53 5.04 -18.89
C THR A 81 12.59 6.23 -18.79
N VAL A 82 13.09 7.37 -18.28
CA VAL A 82 12.34 8.63 -18.21
C VAL A 82 12.09 9.20 -19.61
N ASP A 83 13.06 9.17 -20.51
CA ASP A 83 12.89 9.66 -21.89
C ASP A 83 11.79 8.89 -22.61
N ASN A 84 11.83 7.54 -22.56
CA ASN A 84 10.78 6.69 -23.14
C ASN A 84 9.39 7.01 -22.54
N PHE A 85 9.36 7.29 -21.23
CA PHE A 85 8.13 7.65 -20.53
C PHE A 85 7.59 9.00 -21.01
N ILE A 86 8.42 10.04 -21.05
CA ILE A 86 8.06 11.38 -21.54
C ILE A 86 7.63 11.33 -23.01
N GLU A 87 8.33 10.55 -23.85
CA GLU A 87 7.93 10.33 -25.24
C GLU A 87 6.54 9.70 -25.38
N SER A 88 6.18 8.79 -24.47
CA SER A 88 4.84 8.19 -24.47
C SER A 88 3.77 9.23 -24.17
N LEU A 89 4.01 10.11 -23.19
CA LEU A 89 3.11 11.23 -22.87
C LEU A 89 3.02 12.22 -24.03
N ALA A 90 4.13 12.55 -24.67
CA ALA A 90 4.18 13.44 -25.83
C ALA A 90 3.36 12.86 -27.01
N LYS A 91 3.45 11.54 -27.26
CA LYS A 91 2.65 10.86 -28.28
C LYS A 91 1.16 10.94 -27.99
N ASP A 92 0.75 10.78 -26.74
CA ASP A 92 -0.66 10.83 -26.34
C ASP A 92 -1.23 12.27 -26.35
N ALA A 93 -0.43 13.26 -25.96
CA ALA A 93 -0.77 14.68 -26.13
C ALA A 93 -0.95 15.04 -27.61
N LYS A 94 -0.05 14.56 -28.49
CA LYS A 94 -0.14 14.77 -29.94
C LYS A 94 -1.40 14.15 -30.54
N LYS A 95 -1.78 12.92 -30.15
CA LYS A 95 -3.05 12.28 -30.57
C LYS A 95 -4.26 13.13 -30.15
N SER A 96 -4.17 13.76 -28.99
CA SER A 96 -5.20 14.63 -28.42
C SER A 96 -5.13 16.08 -28.92
N LYS A 97 -4.22 16.39 -29.86
CA LYS A 97 -3.96 17.74 -30.40
C LYS A 97 -3.66 18.81 -29.33
N ARG A 98 -2.98 18.41 -28.25
CA ARG A 98 -2.54 19.32 -27.18
C ARG A 98 -1.05 19.67 -27.36
N PRO A 99 -0.64 20.92 -27.03
CA PRO A 99 0.79 21.22 -26.92
C PRO A 99 1.41 20.39 -25.80
N PHE A 100 2.72 20.17 -25.85
CA PHE A 100 3.44 19.39 -24.86
C PHE A 100 4.85 19.93 -24.69
N GLU A 101 5.22 20.23 -23.45
CA GLU A 101 6.58 20.61 -23.08
C GLU A 101 7.04 19.77 -21.90
N SER A 102 8.28 19.30 -21.95
CA SER A 102 8.93 18.55 -20.88
C SER A 102 10.09 19.34 -20.28
N ARG A 103 10.30 19.19 -18.97
CA ARG A 103 11.39 19.76 -18.20
C ARG A 103 12.14 18.63 -17.49
N GLY A 104 13.45 18.58 -17.63
CA GLY A 104 14.32 17.64 -16.92
C GLY A 104 14.97 18.28 -15.69
N ASP A 105 15.56 17.43 -14.84
CA ASP A 105 16.43 17.80 -13.70
C ASP A 105 15.79 18.79 -12.70
N LEU A 106 14.53 18.52 -12.34
CA LEU A 106 13.82 19.27 -11.30
C LEU A 106 14.28 18.86 -9.89
N ASN A 107 14.27 19.79 -8.94
CA ASN A 107 14.62 19.51 -7.54
C ASN A 107 13.42 18.96 -6.74
N LEU A 108 12.88 17.82 -7.15
CA LEU A 108 11.71 17.20 -6.50
C LEU A 108 12.08 16.30 -5.31
N VAL A 109 13.19 15.58 -5.40
CA VAL A 109 13.66 14.66 -4.36
C VAL A 109 15.14 14.87 -4.11
N SER A 110 15.56 14.84 -2.85
CA SER A 110 16.97 14.94 -2.50
C SER A 110 17.78 13.79 -3.08
N LYS A 111 18.73 14.12 -3.97
CA LYS A 111 19.70 13.19 -4.57
C LYS A 111 20.52 12.44 -3.50
N HIS A 112 20.69 13.00 -2.29
CA HIS A 112 21.35 12.33 -1.18
C HIS A 112 20.54 11.17 -0.60
N LYS A 113 19.21 11.27 -0.59
CA LYS A 113 18.32 10.24 -0.01
C LYS A 113 18.17 9.02 -0.93
N LYS A 114 18.21 9.21 -2.25
CA LYS A 114 17.91 8.16 -3.25
C LYS A 114 19.09 7.79 -4.17
N GLY A 115 20.25 8.41 -3.99
CA GLY A 115 21.46 8.17 -4.79
C GLY A 115 21.54 9.07 -6.03
N LYS A 116 22.62 9.87 -6.11
CA LYS A 116 22.75 10.97 -7.09
C LYS A 116 22.72 10.53 -8.56
N ASN A 117 23.30 9.38 -8.89
CA ASN A 117 23.41 8.89 -10.26
C ASN A 117 22.32 7.87 -10.63
N ARG A 118 21.32 7.70 -9.75
CA ARG A 118 20.26 6.69 -9.90
C ARG A 118 18.88 7.31 -9.83
N LEU A 119 18.79 8.65 -9.84
CA LEU A 119 17.56 9.41 -9.68
C LEU A 119 17.47 10.45 -10.80
N VAL A 120 16.39 10.40 -11.56
CA VAL A 120 16.06 11.40 -12.58
C VAL A 120 14.71 12.01 -12.22
N SER A 121 14.66 13.33 -12.13
CA SER A 121 13.42 14.07 -11.90
C SER A 121 12.99 14.75 -13.20
N PHE A 122 11.68 14.81 -13.42
CA PHE A 122 11.11 15.38 -14.62
C PHE A 122 9.79 16.07 -14.33
N GLY A 123 9.36 16.93 -15.25
CA GLY A 123 8.03 17.52 -15.26
C GLY A 123 7.56 17.75 -16.69
N TRP A 124 6.26 17.93 -16.86
CA TRP A 124 5.66 18.19 -18.15
C TRP A 124 4.41 19.07 -18.01
N THR A 125 4.08 19.81 -19.07
CA THR A 125 2.87 20.63 -19.17
C THR A 125 2.25 20.46 -20.54
N SER A 126 0.92 20.53 -20.62
CA SER A 126 0.16 20.40 -21.87
C SER A 126 -0.61 21.65 -22.32
N ASP A 127 -0.17 22.82 -21.85
CA ASP A 127 -0.61 24.17 -22.28
C ASP A 127 0.45 25.20 -21.85
N THR A 128 0.54 26.30 -22.59
CA THR A 128 1.37 27.48 -22.32
C THR A 128 0.64 28.56 -21.52
N THR A 129 -0.69 28.46 -21.34
CA THR A 129 -1.53 29.55 -20.78
C THR A 129 -1.98 29.40 -19.31
N GLY A 130 -1.55 28.34 -18.60
CA GLY A 130 -1.52 28.34 -17.12
C GLY A 130 -2.57 27.51 -16.37
N ALA A 131 -3.54 26.89 -17.06
CA ALA A 131 -4.52 25.95 -16.49
C ALA A 131 -4.45 24.56 -17.16
N ALA A 132 -3.25 24.19 -17.62
CA ALA A 132 -3.00 22.95 -18.33
C ALA A 132 -3.04 21.74 -17.41
N PRO A 133 -3.36 20.55 -17.95
CA PRO A 133 -2.83 19.32 -17.38
C PRO A 133 -1.30 19.39 -17.35
N CYS A 134 -0.73 19.27 -16.17
CA CYS A 134 0.71 19.19 -15.93
C CYS A 134 1.04 18.03 -15.01
N GLY A 135 2.29 17.59 -14.98
CA GLY A 135 2.72 16.56 -14.05
C GLY A 135 4.19 16.65 -13.71
N TYR A 136 4.54 16.08 -12.56
CA TYR A 136 5.89 16.14 -11.98
C TYR A 136 6.23 14.77 -11.39
N GLY A 137 7.40 14.24 -11.71
CA GLY A 137 7.75 12.88 -11.36
C GLY A 137 9.23 12.65 -11.15
N VAL A 138 9.52 11.48 -10.58
CA VAL A 138 10.85 10.97 -10.35
C VAL A 138 10.93 9.52 -10.79
N ALA A 139 12.07 9.13 -11.33
CA ALA A 139 12.43 7.74 -11.54
C ALA A 139 13.72 7.43 -10.80
N TRP A 140 13.80 6.28 -10.14
CA TRP A 140 15.05 5.83 -9.55
C TRP A 140 15.23 4.33 -9.56
N SER A 141 16.48 3.89 -9.45
CA SER A 141 16.83 2.48 -9.18
C SER A 141 17.24 2.31 -7.73
N CYS A 142 16.52 1.50 -6.97
CA CYS A 142 16.82 1.19 -5.58
C CYS A 142 17.96 0.17 -5.46
N GLU A 143 18.93 0.44 -4.58
CA GLU A 143 20.07 -0.45 -4.38
C GLU A 143 19.71 -1.69 -3.56
N LYS A 144 18.75 -1.57 -2.64
CA LYS A 144 18.36 -2.64 -1.71
C LYS A 144 17.44 -3.66 -2.38
N CYS A 145 16.28 -3.21 -2.84
CA CYS A 145 15.27 -4.08 -3.45
C CYS A 145 15.47 -4.30 -4.96
N LYS A 146 16.46 -3.64 -5.57
CA LYS A 146 16.81 -3.72 -7.01
C LYS A 146 15.72 -3.26 -7.99
N ARG A 147 14.62 -2.68 -7.48
CA ARG A 147 13.53 -2.15 -8.30
C ARG A 147 13.94 -0.84 -8.98
N VAL A 148 13.51 -0.68 -10.22
CA VAL A 148 13.37 0.61 -10.88
C VAL A 148 11.94 1.09 -10.62
N VAL A 149 11.80 2.28 -10.05
CA VAL A 149 10.52 2.90 -9.73
C VAL A 149 10.37 4.16 -10.56
N VAL A 150 9.21 4.35 -11.16
CA VAL A 150 8.79 5.59 -11.83
C VAL A 150 7.52 6.07 -11.15
N ALA A 151 7.59 7.24 -10.51
CA ALA A 151 6.46 7.84 -9.82
C ALA A 151 6.20 9.24 -10.38
N HIS A 152 4.95 9.57 -10.68
CA HIS A 152 4.59 10.91 -11.14
C HIS A 152 3.23 11.36 -10.61
N LEU A 153 3.19 12.63 -10.24
CA LEU A 153 2.00 13.32 -9.79
C LEU A 153 1.37 14.07 -10.95
N LEU A 154 0.05 13.99 -11.05
CA LEU A 154 -0.80 14.64 -12.03
C LEU A 154 -1.49 15.85 -11.39
N GLY A 155 -1.36 17.01 -12.03
CA GLY A 155 -2.09 18.21 -11.69
C GLY A 155 -3.53 18.16 -12.20
N GLN A 156 -4.46 18.73 -11.45
CA GLN A 156 -5.83 18.92 -11.93
C GLN A 156 -5.93 20.17 -12.79
N ASN A 157 -6.92 20.23 -13.68
CA ASN A 157 -7.09 21.32 -14.66
C ASN A 157 -7.19 22.72 -14.02
N HIS A 158 -7.56 22.81 -12.73
CA HIS A 158 -7.72 24.08 -12.03
C HIS A 158 -6.50 24.49 -11.19
N GLU A 159 -5.43 23.69 -11.19
CA GLU A 159 -4.26 23.94 -10.35
C GLU A 159 -3.12 24.60 -11.10
N ALA A 160 -2.54 25.63 -10.48
CA ALA A 160 -1.33 26.25 -11.01
C ALA A 160 -0.13 25.27 -10.96
N PRO A 161 0.71 25.20 -12.00
CA PRO A 161 1.84 24.25 -12.06
C PRO A 161 2.78 24.31 -10.83
N ARG A 162 3.05 25.52 -10.31
CA ARG A 162 3.87 25.69 -9.09
C ARG A 162 3.28 25.02 -7.85
N ARG A 163 1.96 24.94 -7.74
CA ARG A 163 1.28 24.24 -6.65
C ARG A 163 1.45 22.73 -6.82
N VAL A 164 1.25 22.23 -8.03
CA VAL A 164 1.40 20.80 -8.36
C VAL A 164 2.84 20.34 -8.10
N GLU A 165 3.83 21.13 -8.50
CA GLU A 165 5.25 20.86 -8.26
C GLU A 165 5.57 20.72 -6.76
N ARG A 166 5.02 21.61 -5.93
CA ARG A 166 5.20 21.54 -4.48
C ARG A 166 4.58 20.29 -3.87
N VAL A 167 3.35 19.96 -4.27
CA VAL A 167 2.68 18.73 -3.80
C VAL A 167 3.50 17.51 -4.22
N ALA A 168 4.00 17.49 -5.46
CA ALA A 168 4.86 16.43 -5.96
C ALA A 168 6.16 16.32 -5.14
N GLN A 169 6.81 17.43 -4.82
CA GLN A 169 7.98 17.43 -3.97
C GLN A 169 7.69 16.81 -2.60
N GLU A 170 6.63 17.24 -1.92
CA GLU A 170 6.28 16.70 -0.59
C GLU A 170 5.97 15.20 -0.62
N ILE A 171 5.17 14.75 -1.59
CA ILE A 171 4.73 13.35 -1.67
C ILE A 171 5.86 12.46 -2.14
N LEU A 172 6.56 12.81 -3.23
CA LEU A 172 7.64 11.99 -3.80
C LEU A 172 8.87 11.94 -2.89
N GLN A 173 9.10 12.96 -2.05
CA GLN A 173 10.14 12.91 -1.02
C GLN A 173 9.83 11.91 0.09
N SER A 174 8.54 11.69 0.39
CA SER A 174 8.09 10.69 1.37
C SER A 174 8.07 9.26 0.82
N LEU A 175 8.12 9.10 -0.50
CA LEU A 175 8.02 7.80 -1.15
C LEU A 175 9.24 6.92 -0.83
N ASP A 176 8.99 5.74 -0.27
CA ASP A 176 9.97 4.69 -0.06
C ASP A 176 9.61 3.37 -0.74
N CYS A 177 10.63 2.54 -0.93
CA CYS A 177 10.56 1.34 -1.74
C CYS A 177 11.21 0.12 -1.08
N ASP A 178 11.47 0.18 0.21
CA ASP A 178 11.93 -0.92 1.02
C ASP A 178 11.12 -0.96 2.30
N GLY A 179 10.75 -2.18 2.70
CA GLY A 179 10.15 -2.44 4.00
C GLY A 179 11.12 -2.14 5.14
N HIS A 180 10.63 -2.20 6.36
CA HIS A 180 11.42 -2.00 7.56
C HIS A 180 11.74 -3.34 8.21
N GLY A 181 13.01 -3.76 8.17
CA GLY A 181 13.47 -4.94 8.91
C GLY A 181 12.87 -6.28 8.44
N GLY A 182 12.55 -6.42 7.15
CA GLY A 182 11.93 -7.63 6.60
C GLY A 182 10.40 -7.64 6.66
N TRP A 183 9.79 -6.49 6.96
CA TRP A 183 8.35 -6.27 6.99
C TRP A 183 7.95 -5.21 5.98
N ASP A 184 6.88 -5.48 5.23
CA ASP A 184 6.25 -4.48 4.38
C ASP A 184 5.03 -3.89 5.08
N THR A 185 4.95 -2.57 5.12
CA THR A 185 3.74 -1.87 5.53
C THR A 185 2.69 -1.92 4.43
N TRP A 186 1.50 -2.37 4.81
CA TRP A 186 0.29 -2.37 4.00
C TRP A 186 -0.66 -1.34 4.58
N ALA A 187 -0.93 -0.29 3.82
CA ALA A 187 -1.84 0.77 4.23
C ALA A 187 -2.73 1.19 3.06
N ALA A 188 -4.03 0.93 3.16
CA ALA A 188 -5.00 1.27 2.13
C ALA A 188 -6.40 1.33 2.74
N PHE A 189 -7.18 2.36 2.37
CA PHE A 189 -8.54 2.54 2.88
C PHE A 189 -8.61 2.43 4.41
N GLU A 190 -7.71 3.13 5.11
CA GLU A 190 -7.66 3.20 6.58
C GLU A 190 -7.49 1.83 7.27
N LEU A 191 -7.06 0.82 6.53
CA LEU A 191 -6.44 -0.38 7.07
C LEU A 191 -4.93 -0.14 7.06
N GLN A 192 -4.25 -0.29 8.19
CA GLN A 192 -2.79 -0.24 8.26
C GLN A 192 -2.26 -1.39 9.12
N LEU A 193 -1.30 -2.14 8.60
CA LEU A 193 -0.58 -3.21 9.30
C LEU A 193 0.73 -3.53 8.58
N ASP A 194 1.61 -4.24 9.27
CA ASP A 194 2.82 -4.79 8.68
C ASP A 194 2.68 -6.30 8.43
N ILE A 195 3.19 -6.74 7.28
CA ILE A 195 3.23 -8.15 6.88
C ILE A 195 4.67 -8.51 6.53
N PRO A 196 5.20 -9.68 6.96
CA PRO A 196 6.56 -10.05 6.60
C PRO A 196 6.74 -10.19 5.08
N GLU A 197 7.87 -9.76 4.55
CA GLU A 197 8.18 -9.75 3.10
C GLU A 197 8.07 -11.14 2.45
N GLU A 198 8.22 -12.20 3.26
CA GLU A 198 8.10 -13.60 2.87
C GLU A 198 6.66 -14.07 2.61
N PHE A 199 5.66 -13.24 2.90
CA PHE A 199 4.27 -13.44 2.52
C PHE A 199 3.89 -12.54 1.34
N PRO A 200 4.13 -12.96 0.08
CA PRO A 200 3.63 -12.22 -1.07
C PRO A 200 2.09 -12.18 -1.06
N ILE A 201 1.52 -11.09 -1.57
CA ILE A 201 0.08 -10.99 -1.72
C ILE A 201 -0.41 -12.03 -2.73
N GLY A 202 -1.38 -12.84 -2.32
CA GLY A 202 -2.06 -13.82 -3.16
C GLY A 202 -3.38 -13.29 -3.70
N ARG A 203 -4.16 -12.58 -2.86
CA ARG A 203 -5.45 -12.00 -3.24
C ARG A 203 -5.53 -10.55 -2.79
N SER A 204 -5.98 -9.68 -3.69
CA SER A 204 -6.38 -8.31 -3.39
C SER A 204 -7.76 -8.05 -3.98
N GLN A 205 -8.77 -7.94 -3.13
CA GLN A 205 -10.11 -7.57 -3.55
C GLN A 205 -10.56 -6.32 -2.80
N MET A 206 -10.82 -5.26 -3.57
CA MET A 206 -11.24 -3.96 -3.06
C MET A 206 -12.64 -3.69 -3.60
N LEU A 207 -13.64 -3.92 -2.76
CA LEU A 207 -15.04 -3.58 -3.01
C LEU A 207 -15.44 -2.42 -2.12
N VAL A 208 -16.46 -1.67 -2.53
CA VAL A 208 -17.03 -0.57 -1.73
C VAL A 208 -17.41 -1.05 -0.32
N SER A 209 -17.97 -2.25 -0.20
CA SER A 209 -18.43 -2.82 1.06
C SER A 209 -17.37 -3.68 1.78
N LYS A 210 -16.19 -3.89 1.20
CA LYS A 210 -15.20 -4.83 1.73
C LYS A 210 -13.82 -4.67 1.10
N LEU A 211 -12.81 -4.54 1.95
CA LEU A 211 -11.41 -4.80 1.59
C LEU A 211 -11.05 -6.22 2.05
N ASP A 212 -10.50 -7.05 1.16
CA ASP A 212 -10.13 -8.45 1.41
C ASP A 212 -8.74 -8.71 0.83
N LEU A 213 -7.74 -8.75 1.71
CA LEU A 213 -6.34 -8.97 1.36
C LEU A 213 -5.90 -10.32 1.92
N GLU A 214 -5.24 -11.13 1.10
CA GLU A 214 -4.65 -12.42 1.50
C GLU A 214 -3.18 -12.44 1.08
N TRP A 215 -2.31 -12.77 2.02
CA TRP A 215 -0.90 -13.01 1.79
C TRP A 215 -0.59 -14.47 2.05
N VAL A 216 0.20 -15.08 1.16
CA VAL A 216 0.44 -16.51 1.16
C VAL A 216 1.93 -16.78 1.08
N ARG A 217 2.51 -17.28 2.16
CA ARG A 217 3.87 -17.82 2.13
C ARG A 217 3.82 -19.17 1.41
N PRO A 218 4.47 -19.31 0.24
CA PRO A 218 4.45 -20.55 -0.50
C PRO A 218 5.14 -21.67 0.30
N LYS A 219 4.70 -22.89 0.06
CA LYS A 219 5.33 -24.08 0.62
C LYS A 219 6.81 -24.13 0.19
N PRO A 220 7.76 -24.46 1.08
CA PRO A 220 9.15 -24.68 0.69
C PRO A 220 9.25 -25.77 -0.39
N VAL A 221 10.14 -25.59 -1.36
CA VAL A 221 10.34 -26.55 -2.45
C VAL A 221 11.34 -27.64 -2.02
N GLY A 222 11.20 -28.86 -2.56
CA GLY A 222 12.13 -29.97 -2.34
C GLY A 222 11.86 -30.77 -1.06
N MET A 223 12.85 -31.56 -0.63
CA MET A 223 12.73 -32.48 0.52
C MET A 223 12.34 -31.77 1.82
N TYR A 224 12.83 -30.54 2.04
CA TYR A 224 12.53 -29.72 3.22
C TYR A 224 11.08 -29.19 3.27
N GLY A 225 10.40 -29.19 2.12
CA GLY A 225 8.98 -28.87 2.02
C GLY A 225 8.07 -30.05 2.33
N TRP A 226 8.58 -31.28 2.37
CA TRP A 226 7.73 -32.45 2.56
C TRP A 226 6.99 -32.38 3.90
N GLY A 227 5.66 -32.52 3.86
CA GLY A 227 4.78 -32.34 5.01
C GLY A 227 4.50 -30.90 5.46
N ARG A 228 5.07 -29.86 4.83
CA ARG A 228 4.73 -28.46 5.12
C ARG A 228 3.60 -27.95 4.21
N ARG A 229 2.81 -27.01 4.72
CA ARG A 229 1.74 -26.32 3.97
C ARG A 229 2.17 -24.89 3.64
N ALA A 230 1.45 -24.26 2.72
CA ALA A 230 1.51 -22.82 2.57
C ALA A 230 0.89 -22.17 3.82
N GLU A 231 1.50 -21.09 4.29
CA GLU A 231 0.97 -20.32 5.41
C GLU A 231 0.22 -19.10 4.87
N ARG A 232 -0.83 -18.68 5.57
CA ARG A 232 -1.75 -17.65 5.09
C ARG A 232 -2.06 -16.65 6.18
N ILE A 233 -2.04 -15.38 5.78
CA ILE A 233 -2.59 -14.27 6.55
C ILE A 233 -3.67 -13.66 5.67
N ARG A 234 -4.86 -13.46 6.22
CA ARG A 234 -5.93 -12.80 5.51
C ARG A 234 -6.57 -11.76 6.41
N VAL A 235 -6.72 -10.57 5.88
CA VAL A 235 -7.32 -9.43 6.56
C VAL A 235 -8.53 -8.97 5.76
N GLN A 236 -9.65 -8.86 6.45
CA GLN A 236 -10.87 -8.28 5.91
C GLN A 236 -11.23 -7.06 6.71
N ARG A 237 -11.54 -5.97 6.01
CA ARG A 237 -12.12 -4.75 6.59
C ARG A 237 -13.49 -4.54 5.98
N PHE A 238 -14.49 -4.38 6.83
CA PHE A 238 -15.85 -4.03 6.46
C PHE A 238 -16.13 -2.61 6.99
N PRO A 239 -16.40 -1.64 6.10
CA PRO A 239 -16.73 -0.27 6.50
C PRO A 239 -18.16 -0.18 7.02
N VAL A 240 -18.44 0.89 7.76
CA VAL A 240 -19.80 1.27 8.19
C VAL A 240 -20.45 0.20 9.09
N ALA A 241 -19.75 -0.18 10.16
CA ALA A 241 -20.14 -1.24 11.09
C ALA A 241 -21.57 -1.07 11.62
N ASN A 242 -21.96 0.14 12.02
CA ASN A 242 -23.30 0.44 12.51
C ASN A 242 -24.41 0.07 11.51
N VAL A 243 -24.17 0.28 10.21
CA VAL A 243 -25.11 -0.11 9.15
C VAL A 243 -25.08 -1.61 8.91
N LEU A 244 -23.89 -2.22 8.90
CA LEU A 244 -23.76 -3.68 8.69
C LEU A 244 -24.36 -4.51 9.83
N LEU A 245 -24.31 -4.00 11.05
CA LEU A 245 -24.86 -4.66 12.23
C LEU A 245 -26.37 -4.47 12.34
N GLU A 246 -26.94 -3.38 11.80
CA GLU A 246 -28.38 -3.09 11.89
C GLU A 246 -28.93 -3.17 13.33
N GLY A 247 -28.12 -2.78 14.32
CA GLY A 247 -28.45 -2.86 15.74
C GLY A 247 -28.31 -4.26 16.37
N LYS A 248 -27.88 -5.26 15.60
CA LYS A 248 -27.56 -6.60 16.10
C LYS A 248 -26.18 -6.64 16.77
N PRO A 249 -25.95 -7.57 17.71
CA PRO A 249 -24.64 -7.75 18.29
C PRO A 249 -23.64 -8.29 17.25
N LEU A 250 -22.35 -8.00 17.45
CA LEU A 250 -21.28 -8.38 16.54
C LEU A 250 -21.19 -9.90 16.34
N ASP A 251 -21.51 -10.69 17.36
CA ASP A 251 -21.39 -12.14 17.33
C ASP A 251 -22.42 -12.79 16.40
N GLU A 252 -23.68 -12.34 16.41
CA GLU A 252 -24.69 -12.78 15.45
C GLU A 252 -24.26 -12.48 14.02
N TRP A 253 -23.72 -11.27 13.78
CA TRP A 253 -23.23 -10.88 12.46
C TRP A 253 -22.02 -11.73 12.02
N ALA A 254 -21.08 -11.98 12.92
CA ALA A 254 -19.86 -12.74 12.66
C ALA A 254 -20.16 -14.24 12.44
N ASP A 255 -21.06 -14.82 13.23
CA ASP A 255 -21.51 -16.21 13.08
C ASP A 255 -22.09 -16.46 11.68
N TRP A 256 -22.88 -15.51 11.16
CA TRP A 256 -23.43 -15.61 9.81
C TRP A 256 -22.40 -15.33 8.71
N ASN A 257 -21.69 -14.19 8.80
CA ASN A 257 -20.87 -13.69 7.68
C ASN A 257 -19.45 -14.28 7.65
N ILE A 258 -18.89 -14.64 8.80
CA ILE A 258 -17.55 -15.20 8.92
C ILE A 258 -17.60 -16.71 9.09
N ALA A 259 -18.40 -17.26 10.00
CA ALA A 259 -18.38 -18.71 10.25
C ALA A 259 -19.25 -19.50 9.25
N PHE A 260 -20.54 -19.18 9.14
CA PHE A 260 -21.49 -19.97 8.36
C PHE A 260 -21.23 -19.89 6.84
N LYS A 261 -21.07 -18.67 6.31
CA LYS A 261 -20.83 -18.42 4.88
C LYS A 261 -19.43 -18.85 4.39
N ASN A 262 -18.49 -19.17 5.26
CA ASN A 262 -17.15 -19.56 4.84
C ASN A 262 -17.17 -20.95 4.20
N LYS A 263 -17.05 -21.01 2.88
CA LYS A 263 -17.07 -22.26 2.13
C LYS A 263 -15.78 -23.08 2.30
N ALA A 264 -14.68 -22.45 2.68
CA ALA A 264 -13.37 -23.08 2.80
C ALA A 264 -13.13 -23.70 4.18
N LEU A 265 -13.69 -23.13 5.24
CA LEU A 265 -13.43 -23.51 6.63
C LEU A 265 -14.71 -23.91 7.37
N SER A 266 -14.57 -24.82 8.33
CA SER A 266 -15.64 -25.19 9.26
C SER A 266 -15.37 -24.55 10.60
N LEU A 267 -15.71 -23.27 10.72
CA LEU A 267 -15.41 -22.45 11.89
C LEU A 267 -16.44 -22.64 13.00
N ALA A 268 -15.96 -22.76 14.24
CA ALA A 268 -16.77 -22.74 15.45
C ALA A 268 -16.24 -21.65 16.39
N ARG A 269 -17.17 -20.93 17.04
CA ARG A 269 -16.86 -19.88 18.01
C ARG A 269 -16.26 -20.48 19.28
N ARG A 270 -15.29 -19.80 19.88
CA ARG A 270 -14.59 -20.15 21.11
C ARG A 270 -14.87 -19.09 22.17
N ASP A 271 -15.95 -19.29 22.91
CA ASP A 271 -16.39 -18.37 23.96
C ASP A 271 -15.49 -18.43 25.21
N ASP A 272 -14.63 -19.45 25.30
CA ASP A 272 -13.63 -19.66 26.34
C ASP A 272 -12.33 -18.88 26.11
N GLU A 273 -12.10 -18.37 24.90
CA GLU A 273 -10.89 -17.61 24.55
C GLU A 273 -11.17 -16.10 24.56
N THR A 274 -10.50 -15.36 25.45
CA THR A 274 -10.52 -13.89 25.42
C THR A 274 -9.25 -13.37 24.77
N VAL A 275 -9.41 -12.62 23.70
CA VAL A 275 -8.31 -12.02 22.94
C VAL A 275 -8.64 -10.55 22.75
N GLU A 276 -7.67 -9.69 22.99
CA GLU A 276 -7.81 -8.25 22.78
C GLU A 276 -6.80 -7.79 21.71
N VAL A 277 -7.26 -6.94 20.80
CA VAL A 277 -6.45 -6.30 19.76
C VAL A 277 -6.71 -4.81 19.87
N ASN A 278 -5.67 -4.03 20.19
CA ASN A 278 -5.75 -2.58 20.42
C ASN A 278 -6.88 -2.17 21.38
N GLY A 279 -7.08 -2.95 22.46
CA GLY A 279 -8.15 -2.72 23.44
C GLY A 279 -9.55 -3.17 23.01
N HIS A 280 -9.71 -3.72 21.80
CA HIS A 280 -10.97 -4.29 21.33
C HIS A 280 -11.07 -5.78 21.67
N LYS A 281 -12.18 -6.18 22.30
CA LYS A 281 -12.48 -7.59 22.54
C LYS A 281 -12.81 -8.30 21.23
N CYS A 282 -12.09 -9.38 20.96
CA CYS A 282 -12.24 -10.16 19.75
C CYS A 282 -13.11 -11.40 20.00
N LEU A 283 -13.99 -11.69 19.05
CA LEU A 283 -14.59 -13.01 18.91
C LEU A 283 -13.57 -13.94 18.27
N VAL A 284 -13.39 -15.12 18.86
CA VAL A 284 -12.42 -16.09 18.39
C VAL A 284 -13.15 -17.25 17.71
N TYR A 285 -12.74 -17.57 16.49
CA TYR A 285 -13.21 -18.73 15.75
C TYR A 285 -12.05 -19.66 15.44
N ARG A 286 -12.28 -20.97 15.56
CA ARG A 286 -11.31 -21.99 15.14
C ARG A 286 -11.99 -23.06 14.32
N GLY A 287 -11.30 -23.59 13.33
CA GLY A 287 -11.85 -24.66 12.51
C GLY A 287 -10.88 -25.26 11.51
N PRO A 288 -11.09 -26.53 11.12
CA PRO A 288 -10.36 -27.14 10.03
C PRO A 288 -10.88 -26.67 8.66
N VAL A 289 -10.08 -26.93 7.63
CA VAL A 289 -10.51 -26.84 6.23
C VAL A 289 -11.67 -27.81 5.97
N ARG A 290 -12.71 -27.35 5.25
CA ARG A 290 -13.91 -28.12 4.90
C ARG A 290 -13.64 -29.22 3.89
N ASP A 291 -12.72 -29.02 2.95
CA ASP A 291 -12.39 -30.00 1.91
C ASP A 291 -11.90 -31.33 2.52
N PRO A 292 -12.65 -32.44 2.36
CA PRO A 292 -12.28 -33.74 2.90
C PRO A 292 -10.92 -34.25 2.41
N ARG A 293 -10.53 -33.94 1.17
CA ARG A 293 -9.23 -34.37 0.61
C ARG A 293 -8.07 -33.65 1.31
N ALA A 294 -8.22 -32.34 1.49
CA ALA A 294 -7.28 -31.53 2.25
C ALA A 294 -7.19 -32.00 3.71
N ARG A 295 -8.30 -32.42 4.31
CA ARG A 295 -8.36 -32.92 5.70
C ARG A 295 -7.71 -34.29 5.87
N LEU A 296 -7.95 -35.23 4.95
CA LEU A 296 -7.33 -36.56 4.96
C LEU A 296 -5.81 -36.49 4.81
N SER A 297 -5.32 -35.63 3.92
CA SER A 297 -3.88 -35.44 3.76
C SER A 297 -3.24 -34.87 5.03
N VAL A 298 -3.87 -33.88 5.68
CA VAL A 298 -3.40 -33.34 6.98
C VAL A 298 -3.35 -34.43 8.04
N MET A 299 -4.42 -35.18 8.22
CA MET A 299 -4.47 -36.24 9.23
C MET A 299 -3.38 -37.30 9.01
N PHE A 300 -3.15 -37.69 7.76
CA PHE A 300 -2.10 -38.64 7.40
C PHE A 300 -0.70 -38.09 7.70
N PHE A 301 -0.44 -36.81 7.38
CA PHE A 301 0.84 -36.18 7.69
C PHE A 301 1.05 -35.97 9.19
N ASP A 302 0.02 -35.55 9.91
CA ASP A 302 0.07 -35.39 11.37
C ASP A 302 0.40 -36.71 12.06
N LEU A 303 -0.18 -37.82 11.57
CA LEU A 303 0.09 -39.16 12.07
C LEU A 303 1.53 -39.62 11.78
N ILE A 304 2.00 -39.47 10.53
CA ILE A 304 3.34 -39.92 10.12
C ILE A 304 4.44 -39.06 10.75
N LEU A 305 4.25 -37.75 10.78
CA LEU A 305 5.24 -36.80 11.28
C LEU A 305 5.13 -36.55 12.78
N ARG A 306 4.11 -37.11 13.43
CA ARG A 306 3.75 -36.85 14.84
C ARG A 306 3.69 -35.35 15.15
N ARG A 307 3.06 -34.61 14.23
CA ARG A 307 2.89 -33.15 14.34
C ARG A 307 1.42 -32.84 14.56
N HIS A 308 1.17 -31.76 15.28
CA HIS A 308 -0.18 -31.20 15.41
C HIS A 308 -0.29 -30.04 14.43
N THR A 309 -1.11 -30.19 13.38
CA THR A 309 -1.42 -29.06 12.50
C THR A 309 -2.36 -28.10 13.24
N PRO A 310 -1.91 -26.86 13.54
CA PRO A 310 -2.79 -25.89 14.17
C PRO A 310 -3.97 -25.57 13.25
N GLN A 311 -5.15 -25.44 13.85
CA GLN A 311 -6.37 -25.10 13.13
C GLN A 311 -6.31 -23.65 12.66
N THR A 312 -7.01 -23.36 11.56
CA THR A 312 -7.20 -21.97 11.14
C THR A 312 -7.92 -21.20 12.24
N ARG A 313 -7.39 -20.04 12.57
CA ARG A 313 -7.92 -19.13 13.58
C ARG A 313 -8.43 -17.87 12.90
N VAL A 314 -9.59 -17.40 13.30
CA VAL A 314 -10.14 -16.11 12.86
C VAL A 314 -10.50 -15.28 14.08
N LEU A 315 -10.00 -14.05 14.12
CA LEU A 315 -10.37 -13.04 15.09
C LEU A 315 -11.28 -12.03 14.44
N VAL A 316 -12.39 -11.70 15.08
CA VAL A 316 -13.36 -10.72 14.59
C VAL A 316 -13.61 -9.68 15.67
N TRP A 317 -13.42 -8.40 15.35
CA TRP A 317 -13.70 -7.32 16.28
C TRP A 317 -14.29 -6.11 15.56
N GLN A 318 -15.00 -5.30 16.32
CA GLN A 318 -15.51 -4.01 15.90
C GLN A 318 -14.65 -2.92 16.52
N CYS A 319 -14.20 -1.98 15.70
CA CYS A 319 -13.65 -0.72 16.17
C CYS A 319 -14.77 0.31 16.15
N GLU A 320 -15.22 0.75 17.33
CA GLU A 320 -16.31 1.73 17.46
C GLU A 320 -15.89 3.12 16.97
N GLU A 321 -14.66 3.54 17.28
CA GLU A 321 -14.12 4.86 16.90
C GLU A 321 -14.09 5.04 15.39
N SER A 322 -13.65 4.00 14.68
CA SER A 322 -13.53 4.04 13.23
C SER A 322 -14.75 3.46 12.49
N ASN A 323 -15.76 3.01 13.23
CA ASN A 323 -17.00 2.42 12.73
C ASN A 323 -16.75 1.30 11.69
N ARG A 324 -15.88 0.35 12.03
CA ARG A 324 -15.43 -0.74 11.14
C ARG A 324 -15.47 -2.09 11.84
N ILE A 325 -15.67 -3.14 11.05
CA ILE A 325 -15.48 -4.52 11.50
C ILE A 325 -14.25 -5.08 10.80
N PHE A 326 -13.38 -5.72 11.55
CA PHE A 326 -12.20 -6.40 11.04
C PHE A 326 -12.33 -7.90 11.28
N ALA A 327 -11.87 -8.68 10.29
CA ALA A 327 -11.66 -10.11 10.45
C ALA A 327 -10.23 -10.48 10.06
N PHE A 328 -9.49 -11.05 10.99
CA PHE A 328 -8.10 -11.47 10.85
C PHE A 328 -8.05 -12.99 10.87
N GLU A 329 -7.76 -13.61 9.73
CA GLU A 329 -7.71 -15.05 9.53
C GLU A 329 -6.26 -15.50 9.34
N THR A 330 -5.82 -16.52 10.07
CA THR A 330 -4.45 -17.06 9.99
C THR A 330 -4.42 -18.57 9.93
N GLU A 331 -3.63 -19.09 9.00
CA GLU A 331 -3.20 -20.50 8.92
C GLU A 331 -1.67 -20.52 8.97
N MET A 332 -1.11 -20.82 10.15
CA MET A 332 0.34 -20.79 10.41
C MET A 332 0.85 -22.17 10.80
N SER A 333 2.13 -22.46 10.57
CA SER A 333 2.78 -23.60 11.22
C SER A 333 3.15 -23.24 12.66
N THR A 334 3.42 -24.27 13.48
CA THR A 334 3.87 -24.09 14.87
C THR A 334 5.19 -23.32 14.99
N VAL A 335 6.02 -23.30 13.93
CA VAL A 335 7.29 -22.55 13.91
C VAL A 335 7.03 -21.04 13.81
N ASN A 336 5.97 -20.66 13.09
CA ASN A 336 5.63 -19.27 12.78
C ASN A 336 4.40 -18.79 13.57
N GLU A 337 4.11 -19.40 14.72
CA GLU A 337 2.97 -19.07 15.58
C GLU A 337 3.05 -17.65 16.18
N HIS A 338 4.25 -17.07 16.22
CA HIS A 338 4.48 -15.68 16.67
C HIS A 338 4.01 -14.63 15.65
N ILE A 339 4.06 -14.93 14.34
CA ILE A 339 3.78 -13.95 13.28
C ILE A 339 2.38 -13.33 13.39
N PRO A 340 1.29 -14.08 13.66
CA PRO A 340 -0.03 -13.49 13.91
C PRO A 340 -0.03 -12.42 15.00
N ALA A 341 0.70 -12.62 16.09
CA ALA A 341 0.76 -11.67 17.20
C ALA A 341 1.52 -10.41 16.79
N ASP A 342 2.64 -10.55 16.08
CA ASP A 342 3.44 -9.43 15.57
C ASP A 342 2.65 -8.58 14.56
N VAL A 343 1.92 -9.23 13.66
CA VAL A 343 1.03 -8.54 12.69
C VAL A 343 -0.06 -7.77 13.44
N LEU A 344 -0.71 -8.39 14.42
CA LEU A 344 -1.75 -7.73 15.22
C LEU A 344 -1.20 -6.57 16.07
N ALA A 345 0.05 -6.67 16.53
CA ALA A 345 0.72 -5.59 17.26
C ALA A 345 1.06 -4.39 16.36
N SER A 346 1.28 -4.61 15.06
CA SER A 346 1.44 -3.55 14.06
C SER A 346 0.13 -2.97 13.53
N PHE A 347 -1.00 -3.61 13.86
CA PHE A 347 -2.31 -3.25 13.32
C PHE A 347 -2.74 -1.89 13.87
N ASP A 348 -3.14 -0.99 12.99
CA ASP A 348 -3.69 0.31 13.35
C ASP A 348 -5.15 0.38 12.87
N CYS A 349 -6.07 0.55 13.82
CA CYS A 349 -7.51 0.53 13.58
C CYS A 349 -8.18 1.90 13.69
N HIS A 350 -7.53 2.91 14.27
CA HIS A 350 -8.05 4.27 14.44
C HIS A 350 -6.94 5.32 14.64
#